data_AF-A0AB35S5W2-F1
#
_entry.id   AF-A0AB35S5W2-F1
#
_cell.length_a   1.000
_cell.length_b   1.000
_cell.length_c   1.000
_cell.angle_alpha   90.00
_cell.angle_beta   90.00
_cell.angle_gamma   90.00
#
_symmetry.space_group_name_H-M   'P 1'
#
loop_
_entity.id
_entity.type
_entity.pdbx_description
1 polymer ?
#
loop_
_entity_poly.entity_id
_entity_poly.type
_entity_poly.pdbx_seq_one_letter_code
_entity_poly.pdbx_strand_id
1 'polypeptide(L)'
;MAEKIRAGEGALEKGATAVENARTGIDSRIKDIDSKMAELGSFWSGDAATSYNTLMANWQEKANKLNNILNDLRDNLRGTAKDQAANEEDNQSRTSRLQSLLS
;
A
#
# COMPACT_ATOMS: atom_id res chain seq x y z
N MET A 1 -11.33 26.32 8.34
CA MET A 1 -10.05 25.77 7.85
C MET A 1 -9.65 24.51 8.62
N ALA A 2 -9.57 24.56 9.96
CA ALA A 2 -9.23 23.42 10.83
C ALA A 2 -10.12 22.17 10.63
N GLU A 3 -11.41 22.34 10.34
CA GLU A 3 -12.35 21.23 10.16
C GLU A 3 -12.15 20.47 8.83
N LYS A 4 -11.80 21.18 7.74
CA LYS A 4 -11.42 20.56 6.45
C LYS A 4 -10.11 19.80 6.55
N ILE A 5 -9.21 20.27 7.41
CA ILE A 5 -7.88 19.70 7.62
C ILE A 5 -7.99 18.39 8.42
N ARG A 6 -8.70 18.39 9.56
CA ARG A 6 -9.04 17.16 10.32
C ARG A 6 -9.79 16.11 9.48
N ALA A 7 -10.68 16.56 8.60
CA ALA A 7 -11.36 15.67 7.65
C ALA A 7 -10.38 15.04 6.64
N GLY A 8 -9.31 15.74 6.28
CA GLY A 8 -8.22 15.26 5.44
C GLY A 8 -7.36 14.20 6.11
N GLU A 9 -6.88 14.43 7.33
CA GLU A 9 -6.13 13.44 8.12
C GLU A 9 -6.95 12.15 8.33
N GLY A 10 -8.22 12.28 8.71
CA GLY A 10 -9.10 11.12 8.89
C GLY A 10 -9.36 10.36 7.59
N ALA A 11 -9.32 11.02 6.44
CA ALA A 11 -9.43 10.36 5.14
C ALA A 11 -8.13 9.64 4.75
N LEU A 12 -6.96 10.22 5.06
CA LEU A 12 -5.67 9.58 4.80
C LEU A 12 -5.47 8.32 5.64
N GLU A 13 -5.80 8.35 6.93
CA GLU A 13 -5.68 7.18 7.81
C GLU A 13 -6.60 6.04 7.35
N LYS A 14 -7.84 6.37 6.96
CA LYS A 14 -8.77 5.41 6.36
C LYS A 14 -8.23 4.85 5.04
N GLY A 15 -7.63 5.69 4.21
CA GLY A 15 -6.98 5.28 2.96
C GLY A 15 -5.82 4.33 3.21
N ALA A 16 -4.94 4.63 4.16
CA ALA A 16 -3.82 3.78 4.55
C ALA A 16 -4.30 2.41 5.05
N THR A 17 -5.34 2.40 5.90
CA THR A 17 -5.97 1.15 6.37
C THR A 17 -6.56 0.34 5.22
N ALA A 18 -7.26 0.99 4.28
CA ALA A 18 -7.83 0.31 3.12
C ALA A 18 -6.74 -0.31 2.23
N VAL A 19 -5.62 0.39 2.03
CA VAL A 19 -4.46 -0.12 1.28
C VAL A 19 -3.80 -1.30 1.97
N GLU A 20 -3.63 -1.25 3.29
CA GLU A 20 -3.05 -2.37 4.04
C GLU A 20 -3.94 -3.63 3.98
N ASN A 21 -5.27 -3.44 4.07
CA ASN A 21 -6.23 -4.52 3.90
C ASN A 21 -6.18 -5.12 2.49
N ALA A 22 -6.14 -4.27 1.46
CA ALA A 22 -6.00 -4.70 0.07
C ALA A 22 -4.68 -5.46 -0.15
N ARG A 23 -3.57 -4.97 0.41
CA ARG A 23 -2.26 -5.62 0.36
C ARG A 23 -2.29 -7.02 0.97
N THR A 24 -2.85 -7.14 2.17
CA THR A 24 -2.98 -8.44 2.85
C THR A 24 -3.85 -9.42 2.06
N GLY A 25 -4.96 -8.94 1.50
CA GLY A 25 -5.83 -9.77 0.65
C GLY A 25 -5.16 -10.21 -0.65
N ILE A 26 -4.35 -9.34 -1.27
CA ILE A 26 -3.61 -9.65 -2.48
C ILE A 26 -2.48 -10.65 -2.19
N ASP A 27 -1.73 -10.48 -1.12
CA ASP A 27 -0.68 -11.41 -0.70
C ASP A 27 -1.24 -12.82 -0.44
N SER A 28 -2.40 -12.91 0.22
CA SER A 28 -3.12 -14.17 0.41
C SER A 28 -3.48 -14.83 -0.93
N ARG A 29 -4.03 -14.07 -1.87
CA ARG A 29 -4.40 -14.58 -3.20
C ARG A 29 -3.19 -15.02 -4.03
N ILE A 30 -2.07 -14.30 -3.92
CA ILE A 30 -0.82 -14.69 -4.59
C ILE A 30 -0.36 -16.05 -4.08
N LYS A 31 -0.31 -16.24 -2.75
CA LYS A 31 0.07 -17.52 -2.13
C LYS A 31 -0.87 -18.67 -2.51
N ASP A 32 -2.18 -18.40 -2.61
CA ASP A 32 -3.15 -19.39 -3.07
C ASP A 32 -2.87 -19.83 -4.52
N ILE A 33 -2.57 -18.87 -5.40
CA ILE A 33 -2.27 -19.15 -6.80
C ILE A 33 -0.93 -19.88 -6.93
N ASP A 34 0.09 -19.49 -6.18
CA ASP A 34 1.39 -20.17 -6.12
C ASP A 34 1.23 -21.63 -5.68
N SER A 35 0.39 -21.88 -4.67
CA SER A 35 0.10 -23.23 -4.17
C SER A 35 -0.60 -24.09 -5.24
N LYS A 36 -1.61 -23.54 -5.90
CA LYS A 36 -2.34 -24.23 -6.99
C LYS A 36 -1.44 -24.50 -8.19
N MET A 37 -0.57 -23.55 -8.52
CA MET A 37 0.43 -23.76 -9.56
C MET A 37 1.35 -24.91 -9.16
N ALA A 38 1.98 -24.86 -7.98
CA ALA A 38 2.88 -25.94 -7.54
C ALA A 38 2.23 -27.34 -7.63
N GLU A 39 0.96 -27.45 -7.24
CA GLU A 39 0.18 -28.69 -7.40
C GLU A 39 0.06 -29.11 -8.88
N LEU A 40 -0.36 -28.20 -9.76
CA LEU A 40 -0.52 -28.47 -11.20
C LEU A 40 0.80 -28.80 -11.91
N GLY A 41 1.89 -28.16 -11.52
CA GLY A 41 3.21 -28.34 -12.13
C GLY A 41 3.76 -29.76 -11.96
N SER A 42 3.34 -30.46 -10.90
CA SER A 42 3.72 -31.86 -10.66
C SER A 42 3.17 -32.84 -11.72
N PHE A 43 2.13 -32.45 -12.45
CA PHE A 43 1.48 -33.30 -13.46
C PHE A 43 2.00 -33.06 -14.88
N TRP A 44 2.73 -31.97 -15.14
CA TRP A 44 3.13 -31.59 -16.49
C TRP A 44 4.58 -32.01 -16.74
N SER A 45 4.82 -32.75 -17.83
CA SER A 45 6.13 -33.23 -18.25
C SER A 45 6.38 -32.96 -19.75
N GLY A 46 7.63 -33.03 -20.19
CA GLY A 46 8.01 -32.74 -21.58
C GLY A 46 7.78 -31.28 -21.99
N ASP A 47 7.35 -31.04 -23.23
CA ASP A 47 7.17 -29.68 -23.78
C ASP A 47 6.15 -28.83 -23.01
N ALA A 48 5.16 -29.46 -22.37
CA ALA A 48 4.20 -28.79 -21.51
C ALA A 48 4.87 -28.20 -20.25
N ALA A 49 5.90 -28.86 -19.71
CA ALA A 49 6.64 -28.35 -18.54
C ALA A 49 7.39 -27.05 -18.87
N THR A 50 7.93 -26.91 -20.07
CA THR A 50 8.62 -25.67 -20.50
C THR A 50 7.66 -24.48 -20.55
N SER A 51 6.48 -24.68 -21.15
CA SER A 51 5.45 -23.64 -21.24
C SER A 51 4.91 -23.26 -19.86
N TYR A 52 4.75 -24.26 -19.00
CA TYR A 52 4.36 -24.08 -17.60
C TYR A 52 5.37 -23.28 -16.79
N ASN A 53 6.66 -23.64 -16.88
CA ASN A 53 7.73 -22.92 -16.19
C ASN A 53 7.79 -21.46 -16.63
N THR A 54 7.56 -21.20 -17.92
CA THR A 54 7.47 -19.83 -18.46
C THR A 54 6.27 -19.08 -17.87
N LEU A 55 5.09 -19.72 -17.78
CA LEU A 55 3.91 -19.14 -17.15
C LEU A 55 4.18 -18.80 -15.68
N MET A 56 4.78 -19.73 -14.94
CA MET A 56 5.07 -19.57 -13.51
C MET A 56 6.06 -18.43 -13.26
N ALA A 57 7.12 -18.31 -14.07
CA ALA A 57 8.07 -17.20 -13.99
C ALA A 57 7.40 -15.84 -14.26
N ASN A 58 6.59 -15.74 -15.32
CA ASN A 58 5.83 -14.53 -15.65
C ASN A 58 4.83 -14.16 -14.54
N TRP A 59 4.18 -15.17 -13.95
CA TRP A 59 3.28 -14.96 -12.82
C TRP A 59 4.04 -14.37 -11.62
N GLN A 60 5.14 -14.99 -11.22
CA GLN A 60 5.94 -14.55 -10.08
C GLN A 60 6.45 -13.10 -10.27
N GLU A 61 6.90 -12.76 -11.47
CA GLU A 61 7.28 -11.39 -11.81
C GLU A 61 6.13 -10.40 -11.59
N LYS A 62 4.94 -10.71 -12.11
CA LYS A 62 3.74 -9.85 -11.98
C LYS A 62 3.25 -9.75 -10.54
N ALA A 63 3.28 -10.85 -9.79
CA ALA A 63 2.92 -10.89 -8.38
C ALA A 63 3.85 -10.01 -7.54
N ASN A 64 5.17 -10.12 -7.75
CA ASN A 64 6.17 -9.29 -7.09
C ASN A 64 5.99 -7.80 -7.44
N LYS A 65 5.74 -7.49 -8.71
CA LYS A 65 5.47 -6.11 -9.14
C LYS A 65 4.24 -5.52 -8.46
N LEU A 66 3.16 -6.29 -8.35
CA LEU A 66 1.94 -5.85 -7.67
C LEU A 66 2.19 -5.59 -6.18
N ASN A 67 2.92 -6.49 -5.50
CA ASN A 67 3.29 -6.30 -4.10
C ASN A 67 4.13 -5.03 -3.88
N ASN A 68 5.07 -4.74 -4.77
CA ASN A 68 5.88 -3.52 -4.69
C ASN A 68 5.01 -2.26 -4.84
N ILE A 69 4.10 -2.22 -5.82
CA ILE A 69 3.19 -1.09 -6.01
C ILE A 69 2.34 -0.82 -4.76
N LEU A 70 1.86 -1.89 -4.10
CA LEU A 70 1.05 -1.76 -2.90
C LEU A 70 1.86 -1.27 -1.69
N ASN A 71 3.12 -1.72 -1.57
CA ASN A 71 4.04 -1.20 -0.56
C ASN A 71 4.34 0.29 -0.80
N ASP A 72 4.64 0.69 -2.03
CA ASP A 72 4.90 2.08 -2.39
C ASP A 72 3.67 2.96 -2.10
N LEU A 73 2.47 2.49 -2.44
CA LEU A 73 1.24 3.21 -2.15
C LEU A 73 1.02 3.41 -0.65
N ARG A 74 1.24 2.35 0.15
CA ARG A 74 1.17 2.43 1.62
C ARG A 74 2.16 3.47 2.16
N ASP A 75 3.40 3.41 1.70
CA ASP A 75 4.47 4.26 2.22
C ASP A 75 4.23 5.73 1.83
N ASN A 76 3.75 5.98 0.61
CA ASN A 76 3.32 7.32 0.17
C ASN A 76 2.14 7.87 0.99
N LEU A 77 1.14 7.05 1.30
CA LEU A 77 0.01 7.46 2.13
C LEU A 77 0.43 7.80 3.56
N ARG A 78 1.29 6.98 4.16
CA ARG A 78 1.83 7.23 5.50
C ARG A 78 2.74 8.45 5.54
N GLY A 79 3.56 8.64 4.50
CA GLY A 79 4.39 9.84 4.33
C GLY A 79 3.52 11.10 4.25
N THR A 80 2.49 11.08 3.40
CA THR A 80 1.55 12.20 3.25
C THR A 80 0.83 12.52 4.55
N ALA A 81 0.36 11.51 5.29
CA ALA A 81 -0.30 11.71 6.58
C ALA A 81 0.65 12.34 7.61
N LYS A 82 1.90 11.88 7.67
CA LYS A 82 2.93 12.44 8.56
C LYS A 82 3.26 13.90 8.21
N ASP A 83 3.40 14.21 6.92
CA ASP A 83 3.71 15.56 6.46
C ASP A 83 2.56 16.53 6.73
N GLN A 84 1.30 16.07 6.62
CA GLN A 84 0.14 16.87 7.02
C GLN A 84 0.14 17.16 8.52
N ALA A 85 0.32 16.14 9.37
CA ALA A 85 0.38 16.32 10.82
C ALA A 85 1.50 17.30 11.25
N ALA A 86 2.68 17.20 10.64
CA ALA A 86 3.80 18.11 10.93
C ALA A 86 3.49 19.57 10.52
N ASN A 87 2.88 19.77 9.35
CA ASN A 87 2.45 21.10 8.89
C ASN A 87 1.34 21.69 9.79
N GLU A 88 0.50 20.86 10.39
CA GLU A 88 -0.52 21.31 11.36
C GLU A 88 0.08 21.81 12.66
N GLU A 89 1.02 21.06 13.24
CA GLU A 89 1.71 21.44 14.47
C GLU A 89 2.45 22.77 14.32
N ASP A 90 3.15 22.96 13.18
CA ASP A 90 3.83 24.22 12.85
C ASP A 90 2.82 25.38 12.69
N ASN A 91 1.72 25.18 11.95
CA ASN A 91 0.69 26.22 11.78
C ASN A 91 -0.02 26.60 13.09
N GLN A 92 -0.34 25.62 13.95
CA GLN A 92 -0.92 25.91 15.26
C GLN A 92 0.06 26.70 16.13
N SER A 93 1.33 26.29 16.17
CA SER A 93 2.36 26.99 16.95
C SER A 93 2.53 28.45 16.49
N ARG A 94 2.51 28.70 15.18
CA ARG A 94 2.58 30.06 14.60
C ARG A 94 1.35 30.88 14.96
N THR A 95 0.16 30.29 14.86
CA THR A 95 -1.10 30.96 15.20
C THR A 95 -1.14 31.33 16.68
N SER A 96 -0.77 30.43 17.58
CA SER A 96 -0.69 30.70 19.02
C SER A 96 0.32 31.80 19.36
N ARG A 97 1.48 31.81 18.68
CA ARG A 97 2.46 32.91 18.83
C ARG A 97 1.90 34.25 18.38
N LEU A 98 1.21 34.30 17.24
CA LEU A 98 0.57 35.53 16.77
C LEU A 98 -0.52 36.02 17.71
N GLN A 99 -1.35 35.11 18.24
CA GLN A 99 -2.37 35.45 19.23
C GLN A 99 -1.75 36.02 20.51
N SER A 100 -0.66 35.43 21.00
CA SER A 100 0.08 35.94 22.16
C SER A 100 0.74 37.31 21.94
N LEU A 101 1.00 37.70 20.69
CA LEU A 101 1.56 39.02 20.36
C LEU A 101 0.48 40.09 20.18
N LEU A 102 -0.77 39.68 19.92
CA LEU A 102 -1.91 40.56 19.71
C LEU A 102 -2.76 40.77 20.99
N SER A 103 -2.51 39.97 22.03
CA SER A 103 -3.09 40.07 23.38
C SER A 103 -2.22 40.92 24.30
#